data_AF-A0A9D6D6H5-F1
#
_entry.id   AF-A0A9D6D6H5-F1
#
_cell.length_a   1.000
_cell.length_b   1.000
_cell.length_c   1.000
_cell.angle_alpha   90.00
_cell.angle_beta   90.00
_cell.angle_gamma   90.00
#
_symmetry.space_group_name_H-M   'P 1'
#
loop_
_entity.id
_entity.type
_entity.pdbx_description
1 polymer ?
#
loop_
_entity_poly.entity_id
_entity_poly.type
_entity_poly.pdbx_seq_one_letter_code
_entity_poly.pdbx_strand_id
1 'polypeptide(L)'
;MTQRRVRAVYMRGGTSRGVFFHEEDLPKAGPERDRILSLALGSPDPYGRQLNGLGGGISSLSKACIIGPPSHPDADVDYTFAQVDVRTPVVDYRGNCGNCSSAVGPFAIDEKLVDAVAPETVVRIHNTNTRKIIVAHVPVRDGEAAVEGDFELAGVPGKGARIALDFLEPGGAGTGRLLPTGQTRETLGGLEASLVDATNALVFVRARDLGLTGTETPQQIDADRALTERLEALRVEAGARMGLTGSTAVPKIALVAPPAAFTALDGIAYAPDAVDLVARVMSMGNCHRAFALTA
;
A
#
# COMPACT_ATOMS: atom_id res chain seq x y z
N MET A 1 36.16 5.05 0.28
CA MET A 1 35.11 4.00 0.32
C MET A 1 34.45 3.91 -1.03
N THR A 2 34.07 2.72 -1.47
CA THR A 2 33.37 2.46 -2.74
C THR A 2 31.92 2.07 -2.48
N GLN A 3 31.05 2.24 -3.48
CA GLN A 3 29.65 1.83 -3.38
C GLN A 3 29.52 0.29 -3.48
N ARG A 4 28.68 -0.31 -2.63
CA ARG A 4 28.29 -1.73 -2.73
C ARG A 4 27.15 -1.87 -3.74
N ARG A 5 27.18 -2.91 -4.56
CA ARG A 5 26.11 -3.26 -5.50
C ARG A 5 25.18 -4.29 -4.86
N VAL A 6 23.88 -4.08 -5.01
CA VAL A 6 22.80 -5.03 -4.65
C VAL A 6 21.91 -5.12 -5.89
N ARG A 7 21.58 -6.34 -6.32
CA ARG A 7 20.67 -6.54 -7.46
C ARG A 7 19.24 -6.16 -7.03
N ALA A 8 18.53 -5.52 -7.94
CA ALA A 8 17.17 -5.08 -7.69
C ALA A 8 16.44 -4.79 -9.01
N VAL A 9 15.11 -4.84 -8.97
CA VAL A 9 14.22 -4.42 -10.05
C VAL A 9 13.41 -3.23 -9.57
N TYR A 10 13.26 -2.19 -10.40
CA TYR A 10 12.40 -1.05 -10.09
C TYR A 10 11.09 -1.18 -10.85
N MET A 11 9.97 -1.37 -10.13
CA MET A 11 8.67 -1.66 -10.75
C MET A 11 7.59 -0.70 -10.29
N ARG A 12 6.62 -0.46 -11.19
CA ARG A 12 5.31 0.08 -10.83
C ARG A 12 4.38 -1.09 -10.51
N GLY A 13 3.75 -1.05 -9.34
CA GLY A 13 2.60 -1.89 -9.01
C GLY A 13 1.40 -0.99 -8.71
N GLY A 14 0.29 -1.16 -9.42
CA GLY A 14 -0.86 -0.27 -9.32
C GLY A 14 -0.47 1.21 -9.45
N THR A 15 -0.90 2.04 -8.51
CA THR A 15 -0.54 3.47 -8.44
C THR A 15 0.67 3.75 -7.54
N SER A 16 1.57 2.77 -7.35
CA SER A 16 2.78 2.89 -6.53
C SER A 16 4.02 2.43 -7.29
N ARG A 17 5.19 2.87 -6.85
CA ARG A 17 6.49 2.39 -7.34
C ARG A 17 7.33 1.92 -6.18
N GLY A 18 8.12 0.88 -6.40
CA GLY A 18 8.98 0.32 -5.38
C GLY A 18 10.20 -0.38 -5.97
N VAL A 19 11.19 -0.60 -5.12
CA VAL A 19 12.38 -1.38 -5.43
C VAL A 19 12.16 -2.80 -4.94
N PHE A 20 12.25 -3.76 -5.85
CA PHE A 20 12.04 -5.19 -5.62
C PHE A 20 13.41 -5.87 -5.53
N PHE A 21 13.58 -6.69 -4.51
CA PHE A 21 14.80 -7.42 -4.23
C PHE A 21 14.48 -8.91 -4.10
N HIS A 22 15.38 -9.77 -4.55
CA HIS A 22 15.40 -11.15 -4.07
C HIS A 22 15.88 -11.17 -2.62
N GLU A 23 15.27 -12.03 -1.79
CA GLU A 23 15.64 -12.23 -0.38
C GLU A 23 17.13 -12.64 -0.23
N GLU A 24 17.68 -13.37 -1.21
CA GLU A 24 19.09 -13.79 -1.21
C GLU A 24 20.10 -12.67 -1.50
N ASP A 25 19.67 -11.59 -2.16
CA ASP A 25 20.53 -10.43 -2.46
C ASP A 25 20.68 -9.48 -1.25
N LEU A 26 19.88 -9.70 -0.20
CA LEU A 26 19.86 -8.89 1.02
C LEU A 26 20.45 -9.65 2.22
N PRO A 27 21.05 -8.95 3.21
CA PRO A 27 21.34 -9.55 4.50
C PRO A 27 20.03 -9.99 5.17
N LYS A 28 20.11 -10.88 6.16
CA LYS A 28 18.95 -11.33 6.94
C LYS A 28 18.20 -10.15 7.58
N ALA A 29 16.93 -10.36 7.91
CA ALA A 29 16.09 -9.34 8.51
C ALA A 29 16.75 -8.74 9.76
N GLY A 30 16.76 -7.41 9.85
CA GLY A 30 17.42 -6.67 10.91
C GLY A 30 18.07 -5.37 10.44
N PRO A 31 18.88 -4.73 11.30
CA PRO A 31 19.35 -3.36 11.08
C PRO A 31 20.18 -3.14 9.81
N GLU A 32 20.95 -4.14 9.36
CA GLU A 32 21.73 -4.00 8.12
C GLU A 32 20.80 -3.97 6.89
N ARG A 33 19.77 -4.82 6.87
CA ARG A 33 18.75 -4.82 5.81
C ARG A 33 18.03 -3.48 5.79
N ASP A 34 17.53 -3.02 6.94
CA ASP A 34 16.80 -1.75 7.06
C ASP A 34 17.63 -0.57 6.56
N ARG A 35 18.94 -0.57 6.86
CA ARG A 35 19.88 0.42 6.37
C ARG A 35 20.01 0.37 4.85
N ILE A 36 20.13 -0.81 4.25
CA ILE A 36 20.20 -0.95 2.78
C ILE A 36 18.91 -0.44 2.13
N LEU A 37 17.74 -0.84 2.64
CA LEU A 37 16.44 -0.39 2.10
C LEU A 37 16.28 1.14 2.22
N SER A 38 16.66 1.69 3.37
CA SER A 38 16.62 3.14 3.61
C SER A 38 17.54 3.88 2.64
N LEU A 39 18.80 3.45 2.49
CA LEU A 39 19.76 4.08 1.58
C LEU A 39 19.34 3.93 0.11
N ALA A 40 18.80 2.78 -0.29
CA ALA A 40 18.32 2.55 -1.65
C ALA A 40 17.20 3.54 -2.03
N LEU A 41 16.36 3.92 -1.08
CA LEU A 41 15.28 4.90 -1.29
C LEU A 41 15.69 6.33 -0.93
N GLY A 42 16.88 6.57 -0.39
CA GLY A 42 17.37 7.92 -0.05
C GLY A 42 16.83 8.46 1.28
N SER A 43 16.52 7.58 2.23
CA SER A 43 16.06 7.92 3.58
C SER A 43 17.14 7.72 4.66
N PRO A 44 17.08 8.47 5.78
CA PRO A 44 16.19 9.59 6.02
C PRO A 44 16.58 10.83 5.22
N ASP A 45 15.59 11.56 4.70
CA ASP A 45 15.77 12.85 4.05
C ASP A 45 14.96 13.95 4.76
N PRO A 46 15.60 14.87 5.50
CA PRO A 46 14.92 15.97 6.17
C PRO A 46 14.23 16.95 5.20
N TYR A 47 14.60 16.95 3.92
CA TYR A 47 13.96 17.77 2.89
C TYR A 47 12.75 17.09 2.26
N GLY A 48 12.55 15.79 2.50
CA GLY A 48 11.41 15.02 1.98
C GLY A 48 11.43 14.80 0.47
N ARG A 49 12.60 14.83 -0.18
CA ARG A 49 12.76 14.72 -1.64
C ARG A 49 13.28 13.37 -2.10
N GLN A 50 14.05 12.67 -1.25
CA GLN A 50 14.73 11.40 -1.54
C GLN A 50 15.68 11.47 -2.75
N LEU A 51 16.31 12.62 -2.98
CA LEU A 51 17.19 12.85 -4.13
C LEU A 51 18.41 11.92 -4.21
N ASN A 52 18.87 11.39 -3.06
CA ASN A 52 20.04 10.53 -2.99
C ASN A 52 19.65 9.03 -2.95
N GLY A 53 18.59 8.67 -3.67
CA GLY A 53 18.10 7.30 -3.79
C GLY A 53 17.01 7.19 -4.88
N LEU A 54 16.33 6.05 -4.91
CA LEU A 54 15.27 5.75 -5.88
C LEU A 54 13.86 6.15 -5.39
N GLY A 55 13.77 6.67 -4.16
CA GLY A 55 12.52 7.12 -3.56
C GLY A 55 12.01 8.42 -4.21
N GLY A 56 10.70 8.67 -4.07
CA GLY A 56 10.04 9.84 -4.66
C GLY A 56 9.58 10.90 -3.67
N GLY A 57 10.00 10.84 -2.40
CA GLY A 57 9.66 11.83 -1.36
C GLY A 57 8.23 11.73 -0.82
N ILE A 58 7.44 10.74 -1.26
CA ILE A 58 6.07 10.49 -0.79
C ILE A 58 5.86 8.99 -0.57
N SER A 59 4.88 8.63 0.28
CA SER A 59 4.66 7.25 0.73
C SER A 59 4.41 6.25 -0.41
N SER A 60 3.71 6.65 -1.48
CA SER A 60 3.45 5.81 -2.66
C SER A 60 4.71 5.52 -3.50
N LEU A 61 5.80 6.25 -3.26
CA LEU A 61 7.07 6.20 -4.00
C LEU A 61 8.28 5.88 -3.11
N SER A 62 8.05 5.53 -1.84
CA SER A 62 9.10 5.14 -0.89
C SER A 62 8.81 3.73 -0.37
N LYS A 63 9.02 2.73 -1.22
CA LYS A 63 8.60 1.35 -0.98
C LYS A 63 9.69 0.37 -1.40
N ALA A 64 9.91 -0.64 -0.59
CA ALA A 64 10.69 -1.81 -0.96
C ALA A 64 9.85 -3.07 -0.84
N CYS A 65 10.13 -4.03 -1.72
CA CYS A 65 9.50 -5.34 -1.76
C CYS A 65 10.60 -6.40 -1.78
N ILE A 66 10.46 -7.43 -0.96
CA ILE A 66 11.44 -8.51 -0.87
C ILE A 66 10.72 -9.80 -1.21
N ILE A 67 11.20 -10.47 -2.26
CA ILE A 67 10.59 -11.69 -2.80
C ILE A 67 11.53 -12.84 -2.51
N GLY A 68 10.98 -13.94 -1.99
CA GLY A 68 11.76 -15.10 -1.60
C GLY A 68 11.06 -16.42 -1.93
N PRO A 69 11.72 -17.56 -1.66
CA PRO A 69 11.10 -18.86 -1.78
C PRO A 69 9.88 -18.96 -0.85
N PRO A 70 8.86 -19.75 -1.22
CA PRO A 70 7.64 -19.85 -0.43
C PRO A 70 7.92 -20.50 0.94
N SER A 71 7.35 -19.91 1.99
CA SER A 71 7.34 -20.50 3.35
C SER A 71 5.98 -21.07 3.74
N HIS A 72 4.98 -20.93 2.87
CA HIS A 72 3.62 -21.45 3.05
C HIS A 72 3.33 -22.53 2.00
N PRO A 73 2.69 -23.67 2.37
CA PRO A 73 2.45 -24.78 1.44
C PRO A 73 1.58 -24.43 0.23
N ASP A 74 0.67 -23.47 0.40
CA ASP A 74 -0.23 -23.00 -0.67
C ASP A 74 0.32 -21.78 -1.44
N ALA A 75 1.61 -21.47 -1.32
CA ALA A 75 2.22 -20.32 -1.99
C ALA A 75 3.32 -20.73 -2.97
N ASP A 76 3.41 -19.96 -4.05
CA ASP A 76 4.47 -20.09 -5.04
C ASP A 76 5.68 -19.21 -4.67
N VAL A 77 5.44 -18.05 -4.04
CA VAL A 77 6.48 -17.13 -3.55
C VAL A 77 6.09 -16.46 -2.23
N ASP A 78 7.10 -16.10 -1.44
CA ASP A 78 6.94 -15.20 -0.30
C ASP A 78 7.13 -13.74 -0.71
N TYR A 79 6.31 -12.86 -0.14
CA TYR A 79 6.37 -11.41 -0.34
C TYR A 79 6.40 -10.66 0.98
N THR A 80 7.50 -9.94 1.24
CA THR A 80 7.63 -9.00 2.35
C THR A 80 7.58 -7.57 1.83
N PHE A 81 6.58 -6.80 2.26
CA PHE A 81 6.49 -5.37 2.04
C PHE A 81 7.26 -4.59 3.11
N ALA A 82 7.97 -3.54 2.71
CA ALA A 82 8.64 -2.62 3.60
C ALA A 82 8.29 -1.17 3.22
N GLN A 83 7.59 -0.47 4.12
CA GLN A 83 7.35 0.96 4.00
C GLN A 83 8.55 1.70 4.60
N VAL A 84 9.34 2.35 3.75
CA VAL A 84 10.46 3.18 4.22
C VAL A 84 9.93 4.58 4.47
N ASP A 85 10.09 5.07 5.69
CA ASP A 85 9.74 6.43 6.04
C ASP A 85 10.67 7.41 5.32
N VAL A 86 10.12 8.54 4.86
CA VAL A 86 10.88 9.52 4.08
C VAL A 86 11.82 10.32 4.97
N ARG A 87 11.39 10.70 6.17
CA ARG A 87 12.04 11.71 7.01
C ARG A 87 12.83 11.12 8.18
N THR A 88 12.49 9.90 8.57
CA THR A 88 13.06 9.19 9.72
C THR A 88 13.71 7.88 9.27
N PRO A 89 14.69 7.36 10.02
CA PRO A 89 15.39 6.11 9.68
C PRO A 89 14.57 4.88 10.08
N VAL A 90 13.28 4.86 9.73
CA VAL A 90 12.34 3.80 10.10
C VAL A 90 11.90 3.04 8.85
N VAL A 91 11.96 1.71 8.95
CA VAL A 91 11.36 0.80 7.98
C VAL A 91 10.23 0.05 8.68
N ASP A 92 9.00 0.21 8.19
CA ASP A 92 7.81 -0.41 8.76
C ASP A 92 7.39 -1.65 7.93
N TYR A 93 7.31 -2.79 8.61
CA TYR A 93 6.94 -4.10 8.05
C TYR A 93 5.57 -4.60 8.53
N ARG A 94 4.77 -3.77 9.21
CA ARG A 94 3.52 -4.23 9.88
C ARG A 94 2.32 -4.40 8.96
N GLY A 95 2.36 -3.84 7.76
CA GLY A 95 1.24 -3.88 6.82
C GLY A 95 1.61 -4.49 5.48
N ASN A 96 0.60 -4.69 4.64
CA ASN A 96 0.75 -5.03 3.24
C ASN A 96 0.62 -3.76 2.35
N CYS A 97 1.15 -3.81 1.13
CA CYS A 97 0.83 -2.88 0.06
C CYS A 97 0.17 -3.59 -1.12
N GLY A 98 -1.15 -3.44 -1.25
CA GLY A 98 -1.90 -4.08 -2.35
C GLY A 98 -1.48 -3.57 -3.74
N ASN A 99 -1.11 -2.29 -3.85
CA ASN A 99 -0.54 -1.76 -5.10
C ASN A 99 0.75 -2.51 -5.48
N CYS A 100 1.69 -2.67 -4.56
CA CYS A 100 2.91 -3.44 -4.82
C CYS A 100 2.65 -4.95 -5.03
N SER A 101 1.61 -5.51 -4.39
CA SER A 101 1.21 -6.91 -4.59
C SER A 101 0.91 -7.21 -6.07
N SER A 102 0.40 -6.23 -6.82
CA SER A 102 0.13 -6.39 -8.26
C SER A 102 1.39 -6.57 -9.13
N ALA A 103 2.56 -6.17 -8.63
CA ALA A 103 3.83 -6.35 -9.34
C ALA A 103 4.58 -7.62 -8.90
N VAL A 104 4.15 -8.30 -7.82
CA VAL A 104 4.82 -9.51 -7.32
C VAL A 104 4.65 -10.68 -8.30
N GLY A 105 3.45 -10.88 -8.84
CA GLY A 105 3.20 -11.91 -9.85
C GLY A 105 4.10 -11.74 -11.09
N PRO A 106 4.09 -10.55 -11.74
CA PRO A 106 5.02 -10.25 -12.84
C PRO A 106 6.49 -10.46 -12.48
N PHE A 107 6.93 -9.94 -11.32
CA PHE A 107 8.31 -10.15 -10.85
C PHE A 107 8.65 -11.64 -10.76
N ALA A 108 7.77 -12.46 -10.17
CA ALA A 108 8.01 -13.88 -9.99
C ALA A 108 8.12 -14.64 -11.32
N ILE A 109 7.33 -14.27 -12.32
CA ILE A 109 7.36 -14.87 -13.67
C ILE A 109 8.62 -14.43 -14.44
N ASP A 110 8.92 -13.13 -14.42
CA ASP A 110 10.02 -12.57 -15.20
C ASP A 110 11.39 -12.99 -14.63
N GLU A 111 11.50 -13.05 -13.30
CA GLU A 111 12.69 -13.53 -12.58
C GLU A 111 12.75 -15.07 -12.44
N LYS A 112 11.83 -15.81 -13.10
CA LYS A 112 11.80 -17.28 -13.17
C LYS A 112 11.71 -17.97 -11.80
N LEU A 113 11.04 -17.34 -10.85
CA LEU A 113 10.61 -17.95 -9.59
C LEU A 113 9.35 -18.81 -9.78
N VAL A 114 8.54 -18.47 -10.79
CA VAL A 114 7.34 -19.21 -11.20
C VAL A 114 7.37 -19.42 -12.71
N ASP A 115 7.10 -20.65 -13.15
CA ASP A 115 7.05 -20.99 -14.57
C ASP A 115 5.86 -20.32 -15.25
N ALA A 116 6.12 -19.67 -16.39
CA ALA A 116 5.12 -18.97 -17.17
C ALA A 116 4.19 -19.96 -17.90
N VAL A 117 2.88 -19.82 -17.70
CA VAL A 117 1.81 -20.52 -18.40
C VAL A 117 0.96 -19.50 -19.16
N ALA A 118 0.88 -19.62 -20.48
CA ALA A 118 0.04 -18.76 -21.32
C ALA A 118 -1.40 -19.33 -21.41
N PRO A 119 -2.43 -18.47 -21.58
CA PRO A 119 -2.36 -17.02 -21.72
C PRO A 119 -2.31 -16.27 -20.37
N GLU A 120 -2.50 -16.96 -19.26
CA GLU A 120 -2.50 -16.38 -17.91
C GLU A 120 -1.82 -17.35 -16.94
N THR A 121 -0.93 -16.82 -16.11
CA THR A 121 -0.32 -17.53 -14.99
C THR A 121 -0.94 -17.07 -13.68
N VAL A 122 -1.38 -18.02 -12.88
CA VAL A 122 -1.89 -17.77 -11.53
C VAL A 122 -0.73 -17.91 -10.55
N VAL A 123 -0.41 -16.84 -9.83
CA VAL A 123 0.66 -16.80 -8.83
C VAL A 123 0.05 -16.64 -7.44
N ARG A 124 0.26 -17.61 -6.55
CA ARG A 124 -0.12 -17.56 -5.14
C ARG A 124 1.02 -16.94 -4.34
N ILE A 125 0.73 -15.81 -3.73
CA ILE A 125 1.69 -14.98 -3.02
C ILE A 125 1.38 -15.06 -1.53
N HIS A 126 2.30 -15.60 -0.75
CA HIS A 126 2.22 -15.51 0.71
C HIS A 126 2.80 -14.18 1.16
N ASN A 127 1.95 -13.25 1.61
CA ASN A 127 2.41 -12.00 2.19
C ASN A 127 2.87 -12.24 3.62
N THR A 128 4.18 -12.15 3.86
CA THR A 128 4.80 -12.47 5.15
C THR A 128 4.44 -11.46 6.24
N ASN A 129 4.09 -10.22 5.88
CA ASN A 129 3.66 -9.19 6.83
C ASN A 129 2.34 -9.57 7.52
N THR A 130 1.39 -10.10 6.74
CA THR A 130 0.01 -10.36 7.17
C THR A 130 -0.32 -11.85 7.32
N ARG A 131 0.57 -12.73 6.84
CA ARG A 131 0.39 -14.18 6.78
C ARG A 131 -0.84 -14.60 5.96
N LYS A 132 -1.20 -13.77 4.97
CA LYS A 132 -2.34 -14.00 4.07
C LYS A 132 -1.86 -14.43 2.69
N ILE A 133 -2.71 -15.18 1.99
CA ILE A 133 -2.51 -15.54 0.58
C ILE A 133 -3.20 -14.51 -0.31
N ILE A 134 -2.46 -14.02 -1.29
CA ILE A 134 -2.94 -13.17 -2.37
C ILE A 134 -2.76 -13.96 -3.66
N VAL A 135 -3.80 -14.03 -4.50
CA VAL A 135 -3.71 -14.68 -5.81
C VAL A 135 -3.61 -13.60 -6.87
N ALA A 136 -2.55 -13.65 -7.67
CA ALA A 136 -2.36 -12.76 -8.81
C ALA A 136 -2.62 -13.49 -10.12
N HIS A 137 -3.54 -12.96 -10.92
CA HIS A 137 -3.83 -13.41 -12.27
C HIS A 137 -3.03 -12.55 -13.24
N VAL A 138 -1.94 -13.12 -13.76
CA VAL A 138 -0.97 -12.38 -14.57
C VAL A 138 -1.09 -12.83 -16.03
N PRO A 139 -1.54 -11.96 -16.94
CA PRO A 139 -1.49 -12.25 -18.37
C PRO A 139 -0.04 -12.49 -18.79
N VAL A 140 0.19 -13.51 -19.61
CA VAL A 140 1.53 -13.93 -20.07
C VAL A 140 1.60 -13.92 -21.59
N ARG A 141 2.70 -13.37 -22.10
CA ARG A 141 3.01 -13.33 -23.53
C ARG A 141 4.49 -13.63 -23.73
N ASP A 142 4.80 -14.50 -24.69
CA ASP A 142 6.18 -14.87 -25.05
C ASP A 142 7.04 -15.35 -23.86
N GLY A 143 6.41 -15.98 -22.86
CA GLY A 143 7.07 -16.53 -21.67
C GLY A 143 7.38 -15.51 -20.55
N GLU A 144 6.84 -14.30 -20.66
CA GLU A 144 7.00 -13.19 -19.72
C GLU A 144 5.64 -12.59 -19.35
N ALA A 145 5.59 -11.82 -18.26
CA ALA A 145 4.39 -11.09 -17.87
C ALA A 145 4.06 -10.02 -18.93
N ALA A 146 2.82 -10.01 -19.40
CA ALA A 146 2.40 -9.03 -20.39
C ALA A 146 2.36 -7.62 -19.77
N VAL A 147 2.96 -6.66 -20.48
CA VAL A 147 2.93 -5.24 -20.10
C VAL A 147 1.82 -4.50 -20.83
N GLU A 148 1.66 -4.77 -22.13
CA GLU A 148 0.66 -4.15 -23.00
C GLU A 148 -0.72 -4.76 -22.80
N GLY A 149 -1.74 -3.91 -22.90
CA GLY A 149 -3.16 -4.28 -22.82
C GLY A 149 -4.03 -3.05 -22.98
N ASP A 150 -5.34 -3.22 -22.82
CA ASP A 150 -6.33 -2.17 -23.02
C ASP A 150 -6.94 -1.62 -21.70
N PHE A 151 -6.47 -2.11 -20.56
CA PHE A 151 -6.97 -1.72 -19.24
C PHE A 151 -6.42 -0.37 -18.80
N GLU A 152 -7.34 0.51 -18.37
CA GLU A 152 -7.03 1.82 -17.78
C GLU A 152 -7.16 1.74 -16.26
N LEU A 153 -6.15 2.28 -15.56
CA LEU A 153 -6.18 2.40 -14.10
C LEU A 153 -6.12 3.88 -13.72
N ALA A 154 -7.16 4.37 -13.05
CA ALA A 154 -7.20 5.75 -12.58
C ALA A 154 -5.92 6.10 -11.77
N GLY A 155 -5.27 7.21 -12.12
CA GLY A 155 -4.00 7.63 -11.54
C GLY A 155 -2.74 7.07 -12.22
N VAL A 156 -2.87 6.26 -13.28
CA VAL A 156 -1.76 5.81 -14.13
C VAL A 156 -2.02 6.24 -15.58
N PRO A 157 -1.12 7.03 -16.20
CA PRO A 157 -1.26 7.40 -17.60
C PRO A 157 -1.16 6.19 -18.54
N GLY A 158 -2.05 6.14 -19.53
CA GLY A 158 -2.04 5.11 -20.57
C GLY A 158 -2.78 3.83 -20.20
N LYS A 159 -2.52 2.77 -20.97
CA LYS A 159 -3.13 1.45 -20.84
C LYS A 159 -2.08 0.38 -20.58
N GLY A 160 -2.49 -0.74 -20.00
CA GLY A 160 -1.61 -1.90 -19.82
C GLY A 160 -2.40 -3.19 -19.64
N ALA A 161 -1.69 -4.29 -19.40
CA ALA A 161 -2.30 -5.56 -19.06
C ALA A 161 -3.01 -5.48 -17.69
N ARG A 162 -4.22 -6.04 -17.60
CA ARG A 162 -4.96 -6.12 -16.34
C ARG A 162 -4.42 -7.26 -15.50
N ILE A 163 -4.00 -6.95 -14.28
CA ILE A 163 -3.65 -7.95 -13.26
C ILE A 163 -4.76 -7.96 -12.22
N ALA A 164 -5.52 -9.05 -12.14
CA ALA A 164 -6.52 -9.21 -11.08
C ALA A 164 -5.85 -9.78 -9.82
N LEU A 165 -6.27 -9.27 -8.66
CA LEU A 165 -5.78 -9.71 -7.36
C LEU A 165 -6.94 -10.17 -6.48
N ASP A 166 -6.87 -11.41 -6.00
CA ASP A 166 -7.78 -11.92 -4.99
C ASP A 166 -7.08 -11.96 -3.63
N PHE A 167 -7.63 -11.24 -2.66
CA PHE A 167 -7.15 -11.27 -1.27
C PHE A 167 -7.94 -12.32 -0.50
N LEU A 168 -7.35 -13.50 -0.30
CA LEU A 168 -8.03 -14.62 0.35
C LEU A 168 -8.07 -14.41 1.87
N GLU A 169 -9.26 -14.60 2.46
CA GLU A 169 -9.51 -14.46 3.91
C GLU A 169 -8.85 -13.21 4.53
N PRO A 170 -9.15 -11.99 4.03
CA PRO A 170 -8.35 -10.80 4.32
C PRO A 170 -8.47 -10.31 5.76
N GLY A 171 -9.49 -10.76 6.51
CA GLY A 171 -9.78 -10.33 7.87
C GLY A 171 -8.68 -10.68 8.87
N GLY A 172 -8.42 -9.76 9.81
CA GLY A 172 -7.49 -9.97 10.92
C GLY A 172 -6.02 -10.01 10.50
N ALA A 173 -5.65 -9.35 9.41
CA ALA A 173 -4.30 -9.34 8.86
C ALA A 173 -3.24 -8.84 9.87
N GLY A 174 -3.53 -7.76 10.61
CA GLY A 174 -2.64 -7.20 11.63
C GLY A 174 -3.00 -7.58 13.06
N THR A 175 -4.27 -7.88 13.33
CA THR A 175 -4.85 -7.97 14.69
C THR A 175 -5.45 -9.33 15.02
N GLY A 176 -5.55 -10.23 14.04
CA GLY A 176 -6.18 -11.54 14.18
C GLY A 176 -7.72 -11.53 14.15
N ARG A 177 -8.37 -10.36 14.06
CA ARG A 177 -9.85 -10.24 13.98
C ARG A 177 -10.25 -9.19 12.95
N LEU A 178 -11.33 -9.43 12.21
CA LEU A 178 -11.88 -8.44 11.27
C LEU A 178 -12.32 -7.15 11.97
N LEU A 179 -12.93 -7.28 13.15
CA LEU A 179 -13.31 -6.17 14.02
C LEU A 179 -12.48 -6.29 15.31
N PRO A 180 -11.34 -5.60 15.42
CA PRO A 180 -10.39 -5.84 16.52
C PRO A 180 -10.98 -5.56 17.91
N THR A 181 -11.92 -4.61 17.99
CA THR A 181 -12.65 -4.22 19.20
C THR A 181 -13.96 -4.98 19.40
N GLY A 182 -14.35 -5.82 18.43
CA GLY A 182 -15.64 -6.51 18.41
C GLY A 182 -16.84 -5.63 18.07
N GLN A 183 -16.64 -4.33 17.82
CA GLN A 183 -17.71 -3.38 17.51
C GLN A 183 -17.69 -3.01 16.03
N THR A 184 -18.86 -2.90 15.42
CA THR A 184 -18.98 -2.38 14.04
C THR A 184 -18.86 -0.85 14.01
N ARG A 185 -19.18 -0.18 15.12
CA ARG A 185 -19.13 1.28 15.29
C ARG A 185 -18.77 1.59 16.74
N GLU A 186 -17.92 2.59 16.93
CA GLU A 186 -17.51 3.06 18.25
C GLU A 186 -17.18 4.56 18.23
N THR A 187 -17.02 5.17 19.41
CA THR A 187 -16.68 6.58 19.52
C THR A 187 -15.17 6.76 19.67
N LEU A 188 -14.56 7.57 18.80
CA LEU A 188 -13.14 7.91 18.74
C LEU A 188 -12.98 9.43 18.66
N GLY A 189 -12.30 10.07 19.61
CA GLY A 189 -12.19 11.53 19.66
C GLY A 189 -13.53 12.30 19.54
N GLY A 190 -14.62 11.73 20.07
CA GLY A 190 -15.98 12.28 19.99
C GLY A 190 -16.71 12.04 18.66
N LEU A 191 -16.12 11.29 17.72
CA LEU A 191 -16.70 10.96 16.42
C LEU A 191 -17.10 9.49 16.37
N GLU A 192 -18.13 9.16 15.59
CA GLU A 192 -18.44 7.77 15.24
C GLU A 192 -17.40 7.25 14.23
N ALA A 193 -16.80 6.11 14.55
CA ALA A 193 -15.77 5.47 13.74
C ALA A 193 -16.00 3.96 13.63
N SER A 194 -15.47 3.35 12.57
CA SER A 194 -15.37 1.90 12.42
C SER A 194 -13.91 1.49 12.32
N LEU A 195 -13.48 0.57 13.17
CA LEU A 195 -12.12 0.03 13.21
C LEU A 195 -12.14 -1.37 12.60
N VAL A 196 -11.59 -1.51 11.39
CA VAL A 196 -11.67 -2.74 10.59
C VAL A 196 -10.26 -3.18 10.22
N ASP A 197 -9.98 -4.46 10.32
CA ASP A 197 -8.72 -5.05 9.87
C ASP A 197 -9.00 -6.09 8.79
N ALA A 198 -8.89 -5.66 7.53
CA ALA A 198 -9.06 -6.47 6.34
C ALA A 198 -7.98 -6.08 5.32
N THR A 199 -7.03 -6.98 5.04
CA THR A 199 -5.77 -6.74 4.32
C THR A 199 -4.79 -5.80 5.04
N ASN A 200 -5.30 -4.72 5.63
CA ASN A 200 -4.64 -3.87 6.61
C ASN A 200 -5.69 -3.37 7.62
N ALA A 201 -5.19 -2.87 8.74
CA ALA A 201 -5.99 -2.16 9.72
C ALA A 201 -6.34 -0.74 9.24
N LEU A 202 -7.61 -0.36 9.34
CA LEU A 202 -8.17 0.92 8.93
C LEU A 202 -9.18 1.47 9.95
N VAL A 203 -9.19 2.79 10.03
CA VAL A 203 -10.15 3.59 10.77
C VAL A 203 -11.00 4.35 9.76
N PHE A 204 -12.30 4.10 9.74
CA PHE A 204 -13.23 4.86 8.90
C PHE A 204 -13.97 5.88 9.76
N VAL A 205 -13.96 7.14 9.33
CA VAL A 205 -14.72 8.24 9.94
C VAL A 205 -15.52 8.98 8.88
N ARG A 206 -16.68 9.52 9.24
CA ARG A 206 -17.51 10.29 8.29
C ARG A 206 -16.89 11.66 8.03
N ALA A 207 -16.76 12.03 6.76
CA ALA A 207 -16.22 13.33 6.35
C ALA A 207 -17.02 14.50 6.98
N ARG A 208 -18.36 14.41 6.97
CA ARG A 208 -19.24 15.46 7.51
C ARG A 208 -19.04 15.74 9.00
N ASP A 209 -18.62 14.74 9.79
CA ASP A 209 -18.41 14.89 11.23
C ASP A 209 -17.11 15.68 11.53
N LEU A 210 -16.28 15.88 10.50
CA LEU A 210 -15.11 16.75 10.48
C LEU A 210 -15.35 18.07 9.71
N GLY A 211 -16.58 18.33 9.27
CA GLY A 211 -16.92 19.52 8.47
C GLY A 211 -16.50 19.42 6.99
N LEU A 212 -16.22 18.21 6.50
CA LEU A 212 -15.78 17.95 5.13
C LEU A 212 -16.91 17.37 4.27
N THR A 213 -16.78 17.56 2.97
CA THR A 213 -17.66 17.01 1.94
C THR A 213 -17.26 15.58 1.55
N GLY A 214 -15.99 15.20 1.71
CA GLY A 214 -15.39 13.97 1.20
C GLY A 214 -14.80 14.11 -0.20
N THR A 215 -15.07 15.22 -0.89
CA THR A 215 -14.63 15.49 -2.26
C THR A 215 -13.38 16.37 -2.34
N GLU A 216 -12.81 16.77 -1.20
CA GLU A 216 -11.60 17.57 -1.11
C GLU A 216 -10.45 16.95 -1.92
N THR A 217 -9.58 17.78 -2.48
CA THR A 217 -8.35 17.31 -3.11
C THR A 217 -7.34 16.90 -2.03
N PRO A 218 -6.38 16.00 -2.34
CA PRO A 218 -5.28 15.70 -1.44
C PRO A 218 -4.54 16.95 -0.97
N GLN A 219 -4.37 17.95 -1.83
CA GLN A 219 -3.72 19.21 -1.50
C GLN A 219 -4.53 20.04 -0.49
N GLN A 220 -5.87 20.04 -0.59
CA GLN A 220 -6.73 20.73 0.38
C GLN A 220 -6.63 20.07 1.76
N ILE A 221 -6.64 18.72 1.81
CA ILE A 221 -6.48 17.98 3.07
C ILE A 221 -5.08 18.20 3.66
N ASP A 222 -4.04 18.04 2.86
CA ASP A 222 -2.64 18.16 3.31
C ASP A 222 -2.27 19.59 3.74
N ALA A 223 -2.94 20.61 3.20
CA ALA A 223 -2.72 22.01 3.59
C ALA A 223 -3.41 22.38 4.92
N ASP A 224 -4.43 21.64 5.34
CA ASP A 224 -5.13 21.88 6.60
C ASP A 224 -4.40 21.17 7.77
N ARG A 225 -3.57 21.96 8.45
CA ARG A 225 -2.79 21.48 9.60
C ARG A 225 -3.67 21.01 10.77
N ALA A 226 -4.77 21.70 11.05
CA ALA A 226 -5.64 21.34 12.16
C ALA A 226 -6.36 20.02 11.89
N LEU A 227 -6.82 19.83 10.65
CA LEU A 227 -7.42 18.57 10.22
C LEU A 227 -6.41 17.42 10.27
N THR A 228 -5.22 17.59 9.70
CA THR A 228 -4.18 16.53 9.67
C THR A 228 -3.71 16.14 11.08
N GLU A 229 -3.51 17.10 11.98
CA GLU A 229 -3.20 16.83 13.39
C GLU A 229 -4.34 16.08 14.10
N ARG A 230 -5.60 16.45 13.83
CA ARG A 230 -6.78 15.74 14.37
C ARG A 230 -6.90 14.32 13.84
N LEU A 231 -6.67 14.10 12.54
CA LEU A 231 -6.71 12.77 11.93
C LEU A 231 -5.62 11.86 12.48
N GLU A 232 -4.42 12.39 12.71
CA GLU A 232 -3.33 11.63 13.33
C GLU A 232 -3.66 11.25 14.78
N ALA A 233 -4.24 12.18 15.56
CA ALA A 233 -4.68 11.87 16.93
C ALA A 233 -5.71 10.72 16.97
N LEU A 234 -6.71 10.76 16.08
CA LEU A 234 -7.70 9.68 15.93
C LEU A 234 -7.02 8.37 15.54
N ARG A 235 -6.13 8.39 14.54
CA ARG A 235 -5.40 7.21 14.07
C ARG A 235 -4.57 6.57 15.17
N VAL A 236 -3.86 7.37 15.98
CA VAL A 236 -3.06 6.90 17.12
C VAL A 236 -3.95 6.27 18.20
N GLU A 237 -5.05 6.94 18.55
CA GLU A 237 -6.02 6.41 19.53
C GLU A 237 -6.60 5.07 19.06
N ALA A 238 -7.01 4.97 17.80
CA ALA A 238 -7.50 3.73 17.23
C ALA A 238 -6.42 2.65 17.18
N GLY A 239 -5.19 3.00 16.81
CA GLY A 239 -4.05 2.09 16.87
C GLY A 239 -3.86 1.47 18.26
N ALA A 240 -4.02 2.27 19.32
CA ALA A 240 -3.99 1.75 20.69
C ALA A 240 -5.14 0.77 20.98
N ARG A 241 -6.37 1.09 20.55
CA ARG A 241 -7.53 0.19 20.72
C ARG A 241 -7.42 -1.11 19.93
N MET A 242 -6.77 -1.09 18.77
CA MET A 242 -6.54 -2.26 17.92
C MET A 242 -5.31 -3.09 18.34
N GLY A 243 -4.51 -2.60 19.30
CA GLY A 243 -3.26 -3.25 19.71
C GLY A 243 -2.09 -3.05 18.72
N LEU A 244 -2.13 -1.99 17.90
CA LEU A 244 -1.20 -1.67 16.83
C LEU A 244 -0.34 -0.43 17.14
N THR A 245 0.10 -0.28 18.40
CA THR A 245 0.82 0.92 18.84
C THR A 245 2.19 1.08 18.15
N GLY A 246 2.64 2.33 18.02
CA GLY A 246 3.96 2.68 17.48
C GLY A 246 4.11 2.54 15.97
N SER A 247 3.03 2.33 15.21
CA SER A 247 3.07 2.34 13.74
C SER A 247 2.59 3.66 13.17
N THR A 248 3.33 4.11 12.15
CA THR A 248 2.98 5.27 11.31
C THR A 248 2.32 4.83 10.00
N ALA A 249 2.42 3.53 9.65
CA ALA A 249 1.84 2.95 8.43
C ALA A 249 0.47 2.30 8.66
N VAL A 250 0.23 1.73 9.84
CA VAL A 250 -1.03 1.09 10.24
C VAL A 250 -1.47 1.54 11.65
N PRO A 251 -2.78 1.52 11.99
CA PRO A 251 -3.86 1.54 11.02
C PRO A 251 -3.78 2.80 10.15
N LYS A 252 -4.35 2.75 8.95
CA LYS A 252 -4.63 3.97 8.17
C LYS A 252 -5.93 4.59 8.67
N ILE A 253 -6.16 5.84 8.32
CA ILE A 253 -7.44 6.51 8.56
C ILE A 253 -8.03 6.98 7.23
N ALA A 254 -9.32 6.75 7.06
CA ALA A 254 -10.09 7.05 5.86
C ALA A 254 -11.31 7.90 6.22
N LEU A 255 -11.50 8.96 5.44
CA LEU A 255 -12.73 9.75 5.41
C LEU A 255 -13.69 9.08 4.43
N VAL A 256 -14.94 8.92 4.82
CA VAL A 256 -16.00 8.40 3.95
C VAL A 256 -17.19 9.35 3.88
N ALA A 257 -17.78 9.45 2.69
CA ALA A 257 -18.97 10.24 2.40
C ALA A 257 -19.90 9.48 1.44
N PRO A 258 -21.21 9.80 1.41
CA PRO A 258 -22.11 9.33 0.38
C PRO A 258 -21.61 9.67 -1.04
N PRO A 259 -22.14 9.01 -2.08
CA PRO A 259 -21.88 9.41 -3.45
C PRO A 259 -22.09 10.91 -3.67
N ALA A 260 -21.15 11.55 -4.33
CA ALA A 260 -21.17 12.98 -4.63
C ALA A 260 -20.44 13.24 -5.93
N ALA A 261 -20.80 14.32 -6.63
CA ALA A 261 -20.06 14.75 -7.81
C ALA A 261 -18.68 15.27 -7.39
N PHE A 262 -17.65 14.92 -8.14
CA PHE A 262 -16.29 15.41 -7.89
C PHE A 262 -15.46 15.46 -9.16
N THR A 263 -14.39 16.24 -9.15
CA THR A 263 -13.36 16.25 -10.20
C THR A 263 -12.11 15.57 -9.67
N ALA A 264 -11.65 14.54 -10.37
CA ALA A 264 -10.42 13.82 -10.04
C ALA A 264 -9.17 14.64 -10.41
N LEU A 265 -7.99 14.18 -9.98
CA LEU A 265 -6.72 14.89 -10.20
C LEU A 265 -6.31 15.00 -11.67
N ASP A 266 -6.83 14.13 -12.52
CA ASP A 266 -6.64 14.17 -13.98
C ASP A 266 -7.62 15.13 -14.67
N GLY A 267 -8.50 15.79 -13.92
CA GLY A 267 -9.51 16.73 -14.43
C GLY A 267 -10.82 16.06 -14.87
N ILE A 268 -10.94 14.73 -14.79
CA ILE A 268 -12.18 14.04 -15.14
C ILE A 268 -13.24 14.32 -14.07
N ALA A 269 -14.42 14.75 -14.51
CA ALA A 269 -15.58 14.97 -13.66
C ALA A 269 -16.41 13.68 -13.56
N TYR A 270 -16.75 13.30 -12.34
CA TYR A 270 -17.60 12.16 -12.02
C TYR A 270 -18.93 12.67 -11.46
N ALA A 271 -20.03 12.13 -11.99
CA ALA A 271 -21.36 12.36 -11.45
C ALA A 271 -21.59 11.52 -10.17
N PRO A 272 -22.55 11.87 -9.30
CA PRO A 272 -22.80 11.12 -8.07
C PRO A 272 -23.13 9.65 -8.29
N ASP A 273 -23.78 9.29 -9.40
CA ASP A 273 -24.18 7.92 -9.77
C ASP A 273 -23.04 7.10 -10.39
N ALA A 274 -21.87 7.69 -10.62
CA ALA A 274 -20.69 6.97 -11.10
C ALA A 274 -19.95 6.20 -9.99
N VAL A 275 -20.32 6.41 -8.73
CA VAL A 275 -19.66 5.80 -7.55
C VAL A 275 -20.70 5.43 -6.47
N ASP A 276 -20.39 4.42 -5.66
CA ASP A 276 -21.24 4.03 -4.52
C ASP A 276 -20.94 4.82 -3.22
N LEU A 277 -19.74 5.38 -3.13
CA LEU A 277 -19.29 6.25 -2.03
C LEU A 277 -18.07 7.05 -2.47
N VAL A 278 -17.76 8.12 -1.73
CA VAL A 278 -16.51 8.87 -1.89
C VAL A 278 -15.64 8.65 -0.66
N ALA A 279 -14.36 8.38 -0.87
CA ALA A 279 -13.40 8.19 0.21
C ALA A 279 -12.07 8.93 -0.03
N ARG A 280 -11.41 9.28 1.08
CA ARG A 280 -10.04 9.82 1.12
C ARG A 280 -9.26 9.07 2.19
N VAL A 281 -8.10 8.54 1.81
CA VAL A 281 -7.28 7.71 2.71
C VAL A 281 -5.99 8.44 3.02
N MET A 282 -5.63 8.50 4.28
CA MET A 282 -4.36 9.07 4.74
C MET A 282 -3.35 7.94 4.95
N SER A 283 -2.12 8.17 4.50
CA SER A 283 -1.01 7.21 4.59
C SER A 283 0.28 7.96 4.89
N MET A 284 0.94 7.61 5.99
CA MET A 284 2.15 8.29 6.48
C MET A 284 1.93 9.81 6.68
N GLY A 285 0.77 10.18 7.24
CA GLY A 285 0.43 11.58 7.55
C GLY A 285 -0.03 12.44 6.36
N ASN A 286 -0.06 11.91 5.14
CA ASN A 286 -0.53 12.63 3.96
C ASN A 286 -1.73 11.94 3.30
N CYS A 287 -2.59 12.72 2.65
CA CYS A 287 -3.65 12.19 1.82
C CYS A 287 -3.05 11.45 0.61
N HIS A 288 -3.50 10.22 0.41
CA HIS A 288 -3.10 9.42 -0.73
C HIS A 288 -3.62 10.06 -2.03
N ARG A 289 -2.78 10.11 -3.07
CA ARG A 289 -3.11 10.80 -4.34
C ARG A 289 -3.97 9.97 -5.30
N ALA A 290 -4.22 8.72 -4.96
CA ALA A 290 -5.14 7.80 -5.63
C ALA A 290 -5.87 7.01 -4.52
N PHE A 291 -5.90 5.68 -4.59
CA PHE A 291 -6.36 4.85 -3.48
C PHE A 291 -5.31 3.78 -3.14
N ALA A 292 -5.20 3.43 -1.86
CA ALA A 292 -4.40 2.26 -1.48
C ALA A 292 -5.29 1.03 -1.63
N LEU A 293 -4.89 0.03 -2.41
CA LEU A 293 -5.73 -1.16 -2.67
C LEU A 293 -6.06 -1.97 -1.40
N THR A 294 -5.29 -1.80 -0.33
CA THR A 294 -5.54 -2.43 0.98
C THR A 294 -6.39 -1.58 1.92
N ALA A 295 -6.97 -0.47 1.44
CA ALA A 295 -7.81 0.46 2.19
C ALA A 295 -9.29 0.31 1.85
#